data_AF-A0A8H7R2I9-F1
#
_entry.id   AF-A0A8H7R2I9-F1
#
_cell.length_a   1.000
_cell.length_b   1.000
_cell.length_c   1.000
_cell.angle_alpha   90.00
_cell.angle_beta   90.00
_cell.angle_gamma   90.00
#
_symmetry.space_group_name_H-M   'P 1'
#
loop_
_entity.id
_entity.type
_entity.pdbx_description
1 polymer ?
#
loop_
_entity_poly.entity_id
_entity_poly.type
_entity_poly.pdbx_seq_one_letter_code
_entity_poly.pdbx_strand_id
1 'polypeptide(L)'
;MAIAFPAHLASSIFCFIASILTAYQAYKHPKKLRYIIVVYSILTLPASIVTTLHVEGYISSNSNSLVYLISTFLMTVVHFLMLFDVAHRLRVDGKSWKHPLVIVAIIFSSLACIILLVQIFMLGINHKIDFPAKWMFIFGVVVAMLGDGSMFTYTFKPLIYWRKNRMNEGYSRTTALGIWYYMIQNIWYVCFGAVYVWFFIKNSWDYFPTMLALDYALRFIENLLYTWPPPACFIDYVTSLLPSNSIHLSTRVEGSHVMSSERYNKEATVEYGDTIKPAAASTNSTYGSKVTIMT
;
A
#
# COMPACT_ATOMS: atom_id res chain seq x y z
N MET A 1 8.28 -23.69 -26.69
CA MET A 1 8.68 -22.29 -27.00
C MET A 1 7.56 -21.50 -27.70
N ALA A 2 6.93 -22.01 -28.77
CA ALA A 2 5.93 -21.26 -29.57
C ALA A 2 4.66 -20.76 -28.84
N ILE A 3 4.26 -21.36 -27.72
CA ILE A 3 3.06 -20.96 -26.94
C ILE A 3 3.41 -20.01 -25.78
N ALA A 4 4.68 -19.92 -25.38
CA ALA A 4 5.09 -19.11 -24.23
C ALA A 4 5.06 -17.61 -24.55
N PHE A 5 5.64 -17.22 -25.68
CA PHE A 5 5.75 -15.81 -26.05
C PHE A 5 4.42 -15.04 -26.09
N PRO A 6 3.33 -15.55 -26.70
CA PRO A 6 2.03 -14.86 -26.67
C PRO A 6 1.51 -14.57 -25.26
N ALA A 7 1.72 -15.51 -24.32
CA ALA A 7 1.29 -15.32 -22.94
C ALA A 7 2.13 -14.27 -22.19
N HIS A 8 3.44 -14.24 -22.43
CA HIS A 8 4.33 -13.22 -21.87
C HIS A 8 4.02 -11.82 -22.43
N LEU A 9 3.82 -11.73 -23.74
CA LEU A 9 3.43 -10.49 -24.40
C LEU A 9 2.06 -9.98 -23.87
N ALA A 10 1.07 -10.87 -23.75
CA ALA A 10 -0.21 -10.52 -23.17
C ALA A 10 -0.09 -10.00 -21.73
N SER A 11 0.78 -10.62 -20.91
CA SER A 11 1.07 -10.14 -19.55
C SER A 11 1.69 -8.74 -19.57
N SER A 12 2.69 -8.47 -20.41
CA SER A 12 3.29 -7.13 -20.52
C SER A 12 2.30 -6.07 -21.02
N ILE A 13 1.45 -6.41 -21.99
CA ILE A 13 0.38 -5.50 -22.47
C ILE A 13 -0.59 -5.21 -21.33
N PHE A 14 -0.99 -6.23 -20.57
CA PHE A 14 -1.83 -6.04 -19.39
C PHE A 14 -1.18 -5.11 -18.36
N CYS A 15 0.09 -5.34 -18.01
CA CYS A 15 0.85 -4.49 -17.08
C CYS A 15 0.93 -3.04 -17.56
N PHE A 16 1.11 -2.82 -18.86
CA PHE A 16 1.14 -1.50 -19.47
C PHE A 16 -0.23 -0.79 -19.35
N ILE A 17 -1.32 -1.46 -19.73
CA ILE A 17 -2.68 -0.93 -19.59
C ILE A 17 -2.99 -0.64 -18.12
N ALA A 18 -2.64 -1.55 -17.22
CA ALA A 18 -2.84 -1.39 -15.78
C ALA A 18 -2.08 -0.18 -15.23
N SER A 19 -0.85 0.06 -15.70
CA SER A 19 -0.04 1.24 -15.34
C SER A 19 -0.74 2.54 -15.77
N ILE A 20 -1.25 2.59 -16.99
CA ILE A 20 -1.98 3.75 -17.51
C ILE A 20 -3.24 4.02 -16.70
N LEU A 21 -4.04 2.99 -16.43
CA LEU A 21 -5.26 3.14 -15.65
C LEU A 21 -4.97 3.60 -14.21
N THR A 22 -3.90 3.08 -13.61
CA THR A 22 -3.41 3.50 -12.28
C THR A 22 -3.01 4.98 -12.30
N ALA A 23 -2.24 5.41 -13.29
CA ALA A 23 -1.84 6.80 -13.46
C ALA A 23 -3.04 7.73 -13.69
N TYR A 24 -3.99 7.31 -14.54
CA TYR A 24 -5.22 8.05 -14.78
C TYR A 24 -6.05 8.23 -13.50
N GLN A 25 -6.19 7.18 -12.69
CA GLN A 25 -6.90 7.26 -11.42
C GLN A 25 -6.18 8.10 -10.35
N ALA A 26 -4.85 8.08 -10.34
CA ALA A 26 -4.05 8.95 -9.49
C ALA A 26 -4.22 10.42 -9.90
N TYR A 27 -4.26 10.71 -11.20
CA TYR A 27 -4.50 12.05 -11.74
C TYR A 27 -5.91 12.56 -11.42
N LYS A 28 -6.94 11.73 -11.68
CA LYS A 28 -8.35 12.11 -11.48
C LYS A 28 -8.70 12.34 -10.01
N HIS A 29 -8.08 11.61 -9.09
CA HIS A 29 -8.32 11.75 -7.65
C HIS A 29 -6.98 11.73 -6.91
N PRO A 30 -6.31 12.88 -6.82
CA PRO A 30 -4.94 12.97 -6.31
C PRO A 30 -4.89 12.65 -4.82
N LYS A 31 -4.35 11.48 -4.49
CA LYS A 31 -4.01 11.07 -3.13
C LYS A 31 -2.57 10.58 -3.08
N LYS A 32 -1.84 10.92 -2.00
CA LYS A 32 -0.43 10.53 -1.81
C LYS A 32 -0.20 9.03 -2.06
N LEU A 33 -1.07 8.18 -1.51
CA LEU A 33 -0.99 6.73 -1.68
C LEU A 33 -1.06 6.30 -3.15
N ARG A 34 -1.91 6.93 -3.96
CA ARG A 34 -2.07 6.60 -5.38
C ARG A 34 -0.84 6.99 -6.19
N TYR A 35 -0.20 8.12 -5.88
CA TYR A 35 1.08 8.48 -6.50
C TYR A 35 2.19 7.49 -6.14
N ILE A 36 2.21 6.95 -4.92
CA ILE A 36 3.16 5.89 -4.56
C ILE A 36 2.90 4.63 -5.39
N ILE A 37 1.64 4.24 -5.61
CA ILE A 37 1.29 3.09 -6.47
C ILE A 37 1.69 3.34 -7.93
N VAL A 38 1.60 4.58 -8.42
CA VAL A 38 2.13 4.97 -9.75
C VAL A 38 3.64 4.78 -9.80
N VAL A 39 4.39 5.24 -8.79
CA VAL A 39 5.84 4.98 -8.69
C VAL A 39 6.12 3.48 -8.70
N TYR A 40 5.34 2.70 -7.97
CA TYR A 40 5.41 1.23 -7.98
C TYR A 40 5.29 0.68 -9.40
N SER A 41 4.26 1.12 -10.13
CA SER A 41 4.00 0.71 -11.51
C SER A 41 5.16 1.07 -12.45
N ILE A 42 5.74 2.27 -12.31
CA ILE A 42 6.88 2.73 -13.11
C ILE A 42 8.12 1.88 -12.82
N LEU A 43 8.34 1.46 -11.58
CA LEU A 43 9.49 0.63 -11.19
C LEU A 43 9.34 -0.83 -11.65
N THR A 44 8.11 -1.35 -11.73
CA THR A 44 7.84 -2.75 -12.11
C THR A 44 7.72 -2.95 -13.63
N LEU A 45 7.13 -1.99 -14.35
CA LEU A 45 6.81 -2.14 -15.77
C LEU A 45 8.03 -2.47 -16.65
N PRO A 46 9.21 -1.81 -16.51
CA PRO A 46 10.38 -2.15 -17.30
C PRO A 46 10.83 -3.60 -17.08
N ALA A 47 10.71 -4.13 -15.86
CA ALA A 47 11.08 -5.50 -15.55
C ALA A 47 10.15 -6.51 -16.25
N SER A 48 8.85 -6.23 -16.33
CA SER A 48 7.91 -7.03 -17.11
C SER A 48 8.25 -7.06 -18.61
N ILE A 49 8.63 -5.91 -19.18
CA ILE A 49 9.03 -5.82 -20.59
C ILE A 49 10.32 -6.62 -20.83
N VAL A 50 11.32 -6.46 -19.96
CA VAL A 50 12.59 -7.20 -20.05
C VAL A 50 12.37 -8.71 -19.98
N THR A 51 11.47 -9.19 -19.14
CA THR A 51 11.13 -10.63 -19.09
C THR A 51 10.52 -11.12 -20.41
N THR A 52 9.66 -10.34 -21.05
CA THR A 52 9.10 -10.71 -22.36
C THR A 52 10.16 -10.72 -23.45
N LEU A 53 11.04 -9.71 -23.49
CA LEU A 53 12.17 -9.65 -24.42
C LEU A 53 13.18 -10.80 -24.20
N HIS A 54 13.35 -11.24 -22.95
CA HIS A 54 14.16 -12.41 -22.62
C HIS A 54 13.56 -13.70 -23.20
N VAL A 55 12.25 -13.91 -23.07
CA VAL A 55 11.55 -15.08 -23.63
C VAL A 55 11.67 -15.15 -25.15
N GLU A 56 11.72 -13.99 -25.81
CA GLU A 56 11.94 -13.87 -27.26
C GLU A 56 13.42 -14.07 -27.67
N GLY A 57 14.33 -14.10 -26.70
CA GLY A 57 15.77 -14.32 -26.91
C GLY A 57 16.59 -13.05 -27.12
N TYR A 58 16.00 -11.86 -26.97
CA TYR A 58 16.72 -10.58 -27.11
C TYR A 58 17.57 -10.20 -25.89
N ILE A 59 17.24 -10.73 -24.71
CA ILE A 59 17.92 -10.41 -23.46
C ILE A 59 18.40 -11.69 -22.79
N SER A 60 19.61 -11.66 -22.21
CA SER A 60 20.17 -12.79 -21.48
C SER A 60 19.46 -13.05 -20.14
N SER A 61 19.53 -14.29 -19.67
CA SER A 61 18.98 -14.68 -18.36
C SER A 61 19.56 -13.85 -17.21
N ASN A 62 20.88 -13.60 -17.22
CA ASN A 62 21.56 -12.75 -16.25
C ASN A 62 20.94 -11.34 -16.19
N SER A 63 20.74 -10.69 -17.35
CA SER A 63 20.16 -9.35 -17.41
C SER A 63 18.70 -9.31 -16.95
N ASN A 64 17.90 -10.31 -17.33
CA ASN A 64 16.52 -10.44 -16.86
C ASN A 64 16.45 -10.59 -15.33
N SER A 65 17.28 -11.48 -14.77
CA SER A 65 17.41 -11.67 -13.32
C SER A 65 17.86 -10.40 -12.60
N LEU A 66 18.83 -9.66 -13.16
CA LEU A 66 19.34 -8.43 -12.56
C LEU A 66 18.28 -7.32 -12.52
N VAL A 67 17.56 -7.11 -13.63
CA VAL A 67 16.48 -6.12 -13.70
C VAL A 67 15.35 -6.48 -12.73
N TYR A 68 14.99 -7.76 -12.62
CA TYR A 68 14.02 -8.23 -11.63
C TYR A 68 14.47 -7.92 -10.19
N LEU A 69 15.73 -8.21 -9.83
CA LEU A 69 16.24 -7.98 -8.48
C LEU A 69 16.30 -6.48 -8.14
N ILE A 70 16.75 -5.64 -9.07
CA ILE A 70 16.79 -4.18 -8.89
C ILE A 70 15.38 -3.62 -8.71
N SER A 71 14.45 -4.01 -9.59
CA SER A 71 13.04 -3.60 -9.49
C SER A 71 12.44 -4.02 -8.15
N THR A 72 12.65 -5.28 -7.75
CA THR A 72 12.15 -5.81 -6.47
C THR A 72 12.77 -5.09 -5.27
N PHE A 73 14.06 -4.79 -5.29
CA PHE A 73 14.72 -4.02 -4.23
C PHE A 73 14.08 -2.63 -4.05
N LEU A 74 13.96 -1.87 -5.14
CA LEU A 74 13.36 -0.53 -5.10
C LEU A 74 11.90 -0.60 -4.63
N MET A 75 11.16 -1.60 -5.09
CA MET A 75 9.78 -1.85 -4.66
C MET A 75 9.67 -2.20 -3.19
N THR A 76 10.51 -3.08 -2.65
CA THR A 76 10.51 -3.41 -1.21
C THR A 76 10.76 -2.17 -0.36
N VAL A 77 11.72 -1.32 -0.76
CA VAL A 77 12.01 -0.06 -0.05
C VAL A 77 10.83 0.90 -0.09
N VAL A 78 10.26 1.16 -1.28
CA VAL A 78 9.12 2.08 -1.44
C VAL A 78 7.90 1.58 -0.67
N HIS A 79 7.63 0.28 -0.70
CA HIS A 79 6.50 -0.33 -0.02
C HIS A 79 6.63 -0.24 1.50
N PHE A 80 7.80 -0.56 2.03
CA PHE A 80 8.09 -0.43 3.45
C PHE A 80 7.90 1.02 3.95
N LEU A 81 8.43 2.00 3.21
CA LEU A 81 8.28 3.42 3.52
C LEU A 81 6.82 3.89 3.46
N MET A 82 6.06 3.40 2.47
CA MET A 82 4.63 3.66 2.35
C MET A 82 3.86 3.17 3.58
N LEU A 83 4.08 1.91 3.98
CA LEU A 83 3.43 1.32 5.15
C LEU A 83 3.83 2.04 6.43
N PHE A 84 5.08 2.47 6.54
CA PHE A 84 5.54 3.25 7.67
C PHE A 84 4.84 4.61 7.77
N ASP A 85 4.70 5.35 6.67
CA ASP A 85 3.94 6.62 6.64
C ASP A 85 2.47 6.41 6.98
N VAL A 86 1.83 5.36 6.44
CA VAL A 86 0.44 5.02 6.77
C VAL A 86 0.29 4.64 8.24
N ALA A 87 1.18 3.80 8.78
CA ALA A 87 1.18 3.41 10.18
C ALA A 87 1.34 4.61 11.12
N HIS A 88 2.23 5.55 10.76
CA HIS A 88 2.44 6.78 11.52
C HIS A 88 1.16 7.63 11.57
N ARG A 89 0.40 7.69 10.47
CA ARG A 89 -0.84 8.48 10.39
C ARG A 89 -2.03 7.82 11.09
N LEU A 90 -2.16 6.49 11.00
CA LEU A 90 -3.29 5.75 11.57
C LEU A 90 -3.18 5.53 13.08
N ARG A 91 -1.99 5.63 13.67
CA ARG A 91 -1.76 5.39 15.09
C ARG A 91 -1.77 6.67 15.90
N VAL A 92 -2.98 7.15 16.21
CA VAL A 92 -3.21 8.28 17.13
C VAL A 92 -2.99 7.91 18.60
N ASP A 93 -2.96 6.61 18.93
CA ASP A 93 -2.92 6.10 20.31
C ASP A 93 -1.58 6.22 21.06
N GLY A 94 -0.54 6.83 20.47
CA GLY A 94 0.78 6.94 21.12
C GLY A 94 1.45 5.59 21.46
N LYS A 95 0.91 4.46 20.97
CA LYS A 95 1.49 3.13 21.18
C LYS A 95 2.84 3.05 20.47
N SER A 96 3.86 3.16 21.31
CA SER A 96 5.30 3.03 21.04
C SER A 96 5.64 2.19 19.81
N TRP A 97 6.45 2.77 18.91
CA TRP A 97 7.14 2.12 17.80
C TRP A 97 8.00 0.92 18.23
N LYS A 98 8.16 0.66 19.53
CA LYS A 98 8.79 -0.53 20.11
C LYS A 98 7.88 -1.77 20.12
N HIS A 99 6.75 -1.76 19.40
CA HIS A 99 5.87 -2.94 19.31
C HIS A 99 6.58 -4.10 18.61
N PRO A 100 6.48 -5.36 19.08
CA PRO A 100 7.19 -6.50 18.50
C PRO A 100 7.01 -6.66 16.99
N LEU A 101 5.79 -6.47 16.48
CA LEU A 101 5.53 -6.51 15.02
C LEU A 101 6.32 -5.47 14.21
N VAL A 102 6.59 -4.27 14.76
CA VAL A 102 7.40 -3.25 14.07
C VAL A 102 8.86 -3.67 14.05
N ILE A 103 9.36 -4.18 15.19
CA ILE A 103 10.73 -4.65 15.31
C ILE A 103 10.97 -5.81 14.33
N VAL A 104 10.05 -6.79 14.30
CA VAL A 104 10.08 -7.90 13.33
C VAL A 104 10.02 -7.36 11.91
N ALA A 105 9.10 -6.44 11.60
CA ALA A 105 9.00 -5.84 10.28
C ALA A 105 10.32 -5.17 9.84
N ILE A 106 10.95 -4.37 10.70
CA ILE A 106 12.22 -3.69 10.41
C ILE A 106 13.33 -4.71 10.17
N ILE A 107 13.50 -5.70 11.07
CA ILE A 107 14.56 -6.71 10.97
C ILE A 107 14.42 -7.50 9.67
N PHE A 108 13.23 -8.04 9.41
CA PHE A 108 12.98 -8.87 8.24
C PHE A 108 13.05 -8.05 6.94
N SER A 109 12.48 -6.84 6.88
CA SER A 109 12.60 -6.00 5.69
C SER A 109 14.05 -5.59 5.41
N SER A 110 14.82 -5.27 6.45
CA SER A 110 16.25 -4.96 6.31
C SER A 110 17.04 -6.17 5.79
N LEU A 111 16.75 -7.36 6.32
CA LEU A 111 17.38 -8.59 5.88
C LEU A 111 17.02 -8.93 4.43
N ALA A 112 15.76 -8.74 4.01
CA ALA A 112 15.34 -8.89 2.62
C ALA A 112 16.11 -7.94 1.70
N CYS A 113 16.24 -6.66 2.08
CA CYS A 113 17.02 -5.66 1.33
C CYS A 113 18.49 -6.08 1.20
N ILE A 114 19.12 -6.56 2.28
CA ILE A 114 20.51 -7.04 2.25
C ILE A 114 20.65 -8.24 1.30
N ILE A 115 19.75 -9.22 1.38
CA ILE A 115 19.76 -10.40 0.50
C ILE A 115 19.62 -9.99 -0.97
N LEU A 116 18.73 -9.04 -1.28
CA LEU A 116 18.56 -8.52 -2.63
C LEU A 116 19.84 -7.81 -3.11
N LEU A 117 20.44 -6.94 -2.29
CA LEU A 117 21.68 -6.25 -2.62
C LEU A 117 22.85 -7.21 -2.88
N VAL A 118 23.01 -8.24 -2.04
CA VAL A 118 24.06 -9.25 -2.25
C VAL A 118 23.84 -9.98 -3.57
N GLN A 119 22.61 -10.37 -3.89
CA GLN A 119 22.32 -11.04 -5.16
C GLN A 119 22.53 -10.12 -6.38
N ILE A 120 22.14 -8.84 -6.28
CA ILE A 120 22.42 -7.84 -7.31
C ILE A 120 23.94 -7.74 -7.54
N PHE A 121 24.73 -7.66 -6.47
CA PHE A 121 26.20 -7.59 -6.57
C PHE A 121 26.80 -8.86 -7.19
N MET A 122 26.34 -10.03 -6.76
CA MET A 122 26.80 -11.31 -7.31
C MET A 122 26.52 -11.43 -8.80
N LEU A 123 25.30 -11.10 -9.25
CA LEU A 123 24.91 -11.17 -10.66
C LEU A 123 25.55 -10.06 -11.50
N GLY A 124 25.76 -8.89 -10.91
CA GLY A 124 26.37 -7.74 -11.58
C GLY A 124 27.87 -7.88 -11.83
N ILE A 125 28.59 -8.56 -10.91
CA ILE A 125 30.04 -8.76 -11.05
C ILE A 125 30.36 -10.05 -11.79
N ASN A 126 29.58 -11.11 -11.57
CA ASN A 126 29.83 -12.41 -12.18
C ASN A 126 28.84 -12.68 -13.30
N HIS A 127 29.16 -12.22 -14.51
CA HIS A 127 28.36 -12.44 -15.71
C HIS A 127 28.19 -13.92 -16.09
N LYS A 128 28.89 -14.85 -15.43
CA LYS A 128 28.68 -16.30 -15.62
C LYS A 128 27.49 -16.84 -14.80
N ILE A 129 26.94 -16.06 -13.88
CA ILE A 129 25.79 -16.44 -13.07
C ILE A 129 24.52 -15.91 -13.74
N ASP A 130 23.70 -16.81 -14.27
CA ASP A 130 22.48 -16.44 -15.00
C ASP A 130 21.28 -16.13 -14.09
N PHE A 131 21.27 -16.69 -12.88
CA PHE A 131 20.11 -16.65 -11.99
C PHE A 131 20.49 -16.31 -10.55
N PRO A 132 19.54 -15.77 -9.76
CA PRO A 132 19.73 -15.53 -8.34
C PRO A 132 20.14 -16.82 -7.60
N ALA A 133 20.95 -16.70 -6.55
CA ALA A 133 21.38 -17.87 -5.78
C ALA A 133 20.15 -18.52 -5.12
N LYS A 134 19.79 -19.74 -5.52
CA LYS A 134 18.50 -20.39 -5.20
C LYS A 134 18.09 -20.26 -3.73
N TRP A 135 18.96 -20.64 -2.81
CA TRP A 135 18.63 -20.62 -1.38
C TRP A 135 18.52 -19.20 -0.82
N MET A 136 19.31 -18.25 -1.32
CA MET A 136 19.17 -16.84 -0.98
C MET A 136 17.87 -16.26 -1.53
N PHE A 137 17.47 -16.67 -2.73
CA PHE A 137 16.21 -16.26 -3.33
C PHE A 137 15.01 -16.75 -2.51
N ILE A 138 14.97 -18.04 -2.18
CA ILE A 138 13.91 -18.63 -1.34
C ILE A 138 13.85 -17.93 0.02
N PHE A 139 15.00 -17.81 0.69
CA PHE A 139 15.07 -17.18 2.01
C PHE A 139 14.67 -15.71 1.96
N GLY A 140 15.10 -14.98 0.92
CA GLY A 140 14.72 -13.59 0.68
C GLY A 140 13.21 -13.39 0.52
N VAL A 141 12.54 -14.26 -0.24
CA VAL A 141 11.07 -14.23 -0.40
C VAL A 141 10.36 -14.45 0.93
N VAL A 142 10.75 -15.47 1.70
CA VAL A 142 10.14 -15.77 3.00
C VAL A 142 10.32 -14.60 3.97
N VAL A 143 11.53 -14.05 4.03
CA VAL A 143 11.84 -12.94 4.92
C VAL A 143 11.09 -11.67 4.53
N ALA A 144 10.97 -11.36 3.23
CA ALA A 144 10.19 -10.23 2.75
C ALA A 144 8.71 -10.35 3.12
N MET A 145 8.10 -11.53 2.93
CA MET A 145 6.70 -11.78 3.29
C MET A 145 6.44 -11.62 4.80
N LEU A 146 7.37 -12.09 5.65
CA LEU A 146 7.26 -11.92 7.10
C LEU A 146 7.42 -10.46 7.53
N GLY A 147 8.34 -9.74 6.89
CA GLY A 147 8.56 -8.31 7.12
C GLY A 147 7.32 -7.48 6.80
N ASP A 148 6.85 -7.58 5.56
CA ASP A 148 5.71 -6.80 5.10
C ASP A 148 4.41 -7.25 5.81
N GLY A 149 4.19 -8.56 6.01
CA GLY A 149 3.02 -9.08 6.72
C GLY A 149 2.94 -8.58 8.17
N SER A 150 4.07 -8.49 8.87
CA SER A 150 4.15 -7.93 10.22
C SER A 150 3.83 -6.44 10.23
N MET A 151 4.37 -5.68 9.26
CA MET A 151 4.13 -4.24 9.15
C MET A 151 2.68 -3.91 8.82
N PHE A 152 2.09 -4.63 7.86
CA PHE A 152 0.67 -4.51 7.51
C PHE A 152 -0.23 -4.81 8.70
N THR A 153 0.01 -5.94 9.37
CA THR A 153 -0.77 -6.32 10.55
C THR A 153 -0.68 -5.25 11.62
N TYR A 154 0.51 -4.71 11.88
CA TYR A 154 0.70 -3.61 12.82
C TYR A 154 -0.04 -2.32 12.43
N THR A 155 0.01 -1.97 11.15
CA THR A 155 -0.58 -0.76 10.56
C THR A 155 -2.11 -0.77 10.70
N PHE A 156 -2.75 -1.89 10.41
CA PHE A 156 -4.21 -2.03 10.42
C PHE A 156 -4.78 -2.55 11.75
N LYS A 157 -3.94 -3.04 12.67
CA LYS A 157 -4.37 -3.48 14.02
C LYS A 157 -5.22 -2.45 14.79
N PRO A 158 -4.93 -1.14 14.78
CA PRO A 158 -5.77 -0.15 15.47
C PRO A 158 -7.21 -0.13 14.95
N LEU A 159 -7.40 -0.28 13.64
CA LEU A 159 -8.71 -0.27 13.00
C LEU A 159 -9.54 -1.49 13.45
N ILE A 160 -8.88 -2.64 13.60
CA ILE A 160 -9.50 -3.88 14.13
C ILE A 160 -9.81 -3.75 15.63
N TYR A 161 -8.89 -3.18 16.42
CA TYR A 161 -9.01 -3.11 17.89
C TYR A 161 -9.96 -2.01 18.38
N TRP A 162 -10.06 -0.88 17.66
CA TRP A 162 -11.01 0.20 17.96
C TRP A 162 -12.48 -0.20 17.81
N ARG A 163 -12.79 -1.45 17.46
CA ARG A 163 -14.15 -2.02 17.44
C ARG A 163 -14.93 -1.79 18.74
N LYS A 164 -14.27 -1.65 19.89
CA LYS A 164 -14.93 -1.48 21.20
C LYS A 164 -15.18 -0.03 21.65
N ASN A 165 -14.52 0.97 21.06
CA ASN A 165 -14.54 2.37 21.53
C ASN A 165 -15.11 3.35 20.48
N ARG A 166 -15.95 2.89 19.54
CA ARG A 166 -16.40 3.74 18.44
C ARG A 166 -17.51 4.66 18.89
N MET A 167 -17.22 5.96 18.80
CA MET A 167 -18.20 6.98 19.17
C MET A 167 -19.00 7.54 18.00
N ASN A 168 -18.59 7.35 16.73
CA ASN A 168 -19.27 7.94 15.56
C ASN A 168 -19.20 7.05 14.31
N GLU A 169 -20.19 7.17 13.41
CA GLU A 169 -20.30 6.44 12.13
C GLU A 169 -19.07 6.60 11.22
N GLY A 170 -18.44 7.78 11.21
CA GLY A 170 -17.20 8.04 10.47
C GLY A 170 -16.05 7.09 10.85
N TYR A 171 -15.92 6.73 12.14
CA TYR A 171 -14.90 5.76 12.58
C TYR A 171 -15.19 4.33 12.11
N SER A 172 -16.46 3.99 11.90
CA SER A 172 -16.85 2.70 11.35
C SER A 172 -16.55 2.60 9.85
N ARG A 173 -16.81 3.66 9.07
CA ARG A 173 -16.43 3.69 7.63
C ARG A 173 -14.91 3.64 7.44
N THR A 174 -14.13 4.39 8.22
CA THR A 174 -12.66 4.35 8.15
C THR A 174 -12.11 2.96 8.52
N THR A 175 -12.76 2.27 9.46
CA THR A 175 -12.41 0.87 9.73
C THR A 175 -12.76 -0.05 8.57
N ALA A 176 -13.94 0.10 7.96
CA ALA A 176 -14.33 -0.72 6.80
C ALA A 176 -13.34 -0.55 5.63
N LEU A 177 -12.86 0.67 5.38
CA LEU A 177 -11.77 0.94 4.43
C LEU A 177 -10.50 0.20 4.84
N GLY A 178 -10.10 0.27 6.11
CA GLY A 178 -8.96 -0.46 6.62
C GLY A 178 -9.03 -1.97 6.45
N ILE A 179 -10.20 -2.55 6.73
CA ILE A 179 -10.48 -3.97 6.56
C ILE A 179 -10.37 -4.35 5.07
N TRP A 180 -10.87 -3.52 4.17
CA TRP A 180 -10.75 -3.74 2.72
C TRP A 180 -9.29 -3.88 2.27
N TYR A 181 -8.44 -2.90 2.60
CA TYR A 181 -7.02 -2.94 2.24
C TYR A 181 -6.29 -4.11 2.90
N TYR A 182 -6.61 -4.42 4.16
CA TYR A 182 -6.04 -5.58 4.85
C TYR A 182 -6.44 -6.90 4.17
N MET A 183 -7.71 -7.05 3.77
CA MET A 183 -8.19 -8.26 3.09
C MET A 183 -7.54 -8.44 1.72
N ILE A 184 -7.43 -7.36 0.93
CA ILE A 184 -6.73 -7.38 -0.36
C ILE A 184 -5.30 -7.88 -0.17
N GLN A 185 -4.54 -7.30 0.77
CA GLN A 185 -3.14 -7.69 0.99
C GLN A 185 -3.00 -9.17 1.35
N ASN A 186 -3.88 -9.70 2.22
CA ASN A 186 -3.82 -11.11 2.62
C ASN A 186 -4.14 -12.06 1.47
N ILE A 187 -5.15 -11.74 0.65
CA ILE A 187 -5.49 -12.54 -0.54
C ILE A 187 -4.29 -12.59 -1.48
N TRP A 188 -3.64 -11.45 -1.74
CA TRP A 188 -2.50 -11.42 -2.64
C TRP A 188 -1.26 -12.10 -2.07
N TYR A 189 -0.98 -12.04 -0.77
CA TYR A 189 0.10 -12.85 -0.19
C TYR A 189 -0.11 -14.34 -0.36
N VAL A 190 -1.35 -14.83 -0.28
CA VAL A 190 -1.66 -16.23 -0.57
C VAL A 190 -1.39 -16.53 -2.06
N CYS A 191 -1.80 -15.64 -2.97
CA CYS A 191 -1.52 -15.80 -4.40
C CYS A 191 -0.01 -15.78 -4.73
N PHE A 192 0.74 -14.81 -4.21
CA PHE A 192 2.20 -14.75 -4.35
C PHE A 192 2.85 -16.00 -3.76
N GLY A 193 2.48 -16.37 -2.53
CA GLY A 193 2.97 -17.57 -1.87
C GLY A 193 2.74 -18.82 -2.71
N ALA A 194 1.56 -18.99 -3.31
CA ALA A 194 1.25 -20.11 -4.19
C ALA A 194 2.14 -20.13 -5.44
N VAL A 195 2.37 -18.98 -6.09
CA VAL A 195 3.26 -18.86 -7.26
C VAL A 195 4.71 -19.20 -6.91
N TYR A 196 5.24 -18.65 -5.81
CA TYR A 196 6.61 -18.93 -5.38
C TYR A 196 6.79 -20.39 -4.95
N VAL A 197 5.84 -20.96 -4.19
CA VAL A 197 5.87 -22.37 -3.79
C VAL A 197 5.82 -23.28 -5.02
N TRP A 198 4.93 -23.00 -5.99
CA TRP A 198 4.89 -23.73 -7.25
C TRP A 198 6.24 -23.72 -7.97
N PHE A 199 6.88 -22.55 -8.07
CA PHE A 199 8.19 -22.41 -8.70
C PHE A 199 9.27 -23.20 -7.95
N PHE A 200 9.29 -23.13 -6.61
CA PHE A 200 10.24 -23.88 -5.78
C PHE A 200 10.06 -25.39 -5.89
N ILE A 201 8.81 -25.88 -6.02
CA ILE A 201 8.51 -27.30 -6.27
C ILE A 201 9.01 -27.74 -7.65
N LYS A 202 8.81 -26.91 -8.70
CA LYS A 202 9.30 -27.23 -10.05
C LYS A 202 10.82 -27.33 -10.11
N ASN A 203 11.53 -26.59 -9.26
CA ASN A 203 12.98 -26.67 -9.09
C ASN A 203 13.77 -26.55 -10.42
N SER A 204 13.24 -25.77 -11.37
CA SER A 204 13.94 -25.46 -12.62
C SER A 204 13.84 -23.96 -12.90
N TRP A 205 15.00 -23.37 -13.22
CA TRP A 205 15.12 -21.99 -13.63
C TRP A 205 14.49 -21.72 -15.00
N ASP A 206 14.16 -22.74 -15.79
CA ASP A 206 13.45 -22.59 -17.06
C ASP A 206 12.04 -21.99 -16.85
N TYR A 207 11.45 -22.22 -15.67
CA TYR A 207 10.16 -21.64 -15.28
C TYR A 207 10.29 -20.25 -14.64
N PHE A 208 11.51 -19.73 -14.46
CA PHE A 208 11.73 -18.44 -13.82
C PHE A 208 11.04 -17.29 -14.59
N PRO A 209 11.15 -17.17 -15.93
CA PRO A 209 10.42 -16.13 -16.67
C PRO A 209 8.91 -16.25 -16.50
N THR A 210 8.36 -17.48 -16.48
CA THR A 210 6.93 -17.71 -16.28
C THR A 210 6.49 -17.31 -14.88
N MET A 211 7.28 -17.63 -13.86
CA MET A 211 7.05 -17.19 -12.49
C MET A 211 7.04 -15.65 -12.41
N LEU A 212 8.00 -14.97 -13.04
CA LEU A 212 8.05 -13.51 -13.10
C LEU A 212 6.84 -12.90 -13.81
N ALA A 213 6.41 -13.48 -14.94
CA ALA A 213 5.24 -12.97 -15.66
C ALA A 213 3.95 -13.07 -14.85
N LEU A 214 3.79 -14.13 -14.03
CA LEU A 214 2.69 -14.25 -13.08
C LEU A 214 2.82 -13.26 -11.93
N ASP A 215 4.01 -13.16 -11.34
CA ASP A 215 4.30 -12.21 -10.26
C ASP A 215 3.99 -10.77 -10.66
N TYR A 216 4.42 -10.33 -11.86
CA TYR A 216 4.09 -9.00 -12.38
C TYR A 216 2.59 -8.82 -12.59
N ALA A 217 1.90 -9.78 -13.22
CA ALA A 217 0.47 -9.68 -13.42
C ALA A 217 -0.28 -9.53 -12.08
N LEU A 218 0.08 -10.34 -11.08
CA LEU A 218 -0.51 -10.27 -9.74
C LEU A 218 -0.24 -8.91 -9.07
N ARG A 219 1.01 -8.40 -9.12
CA ARG A 219 1.36 -7.06 -8.60
C ARG A 219 0.53 -5.96 -9.26
N PHE A 220 0.33 -6.03 -10.57
CA PHE A 220 -0.47 -5.04 -11.28
C PHE A 220 -1.96 -5.14 -10.95
N ILE A 221 -2.51 -6.35 -10.76
CA ILE A 221 -3.89 -6.50 -10.28
C ILE A 221 -4.04 -5.92 -8.87
N GLU A 222 -3.08 -6.18 -7.97
CA GLU A 222 -3.06 -5.60 -6.63
C GLU A 222 -3.00 -4.07 -6.67
N ASN A 223 -2.11 -3.49 -7.49
CA ASN A 223 -2.02 -2.03 -7.69
C ASN A 223 -3.34 -1.42 -8.18
N LEU A 224 -4.02 -2.09 -9.11
CA LEU A 224 -5.35 -1.68 -9.56
C LEU A 224 -6.34 -1.71 -8.39
N LEU A 225 -6.40 -2.78 -7.61
CA LEU A 225 -7.33 -2.86 -6.48
C LEU A 225 -7.06 -1.82 -5.39
N TYR A 226 -5.80 -1.42 -5.19
CA TYR A 226 -5.45 -0.34 -4.27
C TYR A 226 -5.75 1.06 -4.78
N THR A 227 -5.83 1.23 -6.10
CA THR A 227 -6.04 2.54 -6.71
C THR A 227 -7.53 2.91 -6.76
N TRP A 228 -8.42 1.93 -6.86
CA TRP A 228 -9.86 2.16 -6.92
C TRP A 228 -10.47 2.25 -5.52
N PRO A 229 -11.52 3.08 -5.33
CA PRO A 229 -12.27 3.06 -4.09
C PRO A 229 -12.94 1.69 -3.90
N PRO A 230 -13.04 1.18 -2.66
CA PRO A 230 -13.77 -0.05 -2.39
C PRO A 230 -15.24 0.05 -2.83
N PRO A 231 -15.85 -1.07 -3.23
CA PRO A 231 -17.27 -1.11 -3.57
C PRO A 231 -18.14 -0.59 -2.42
N ALA A 232 -19.09 0.30 -2.73
CA ALA A 232 -19.97 0.88 -1.72
C ALA A 232 -20.76 -0.19 -0.94
N CYS A 233 -21.18 -1.27 -1.62
CA CYS A 233 -21.86 -2.40 -0.99
C CYS A 233 -21.02 -3.08 0.09
N PHE A 234 -19.71 -3.24 -0.15
CA PHE A 234 -18.79 -3.81 0.84
C PHE A 234 -18.65 -2.90 2.05
N ILE A 235 -18.46 -1.60 1.81
CA ILE A 235 -18.31 -0.62 2.89
C ILE A 235 -19.57 -0.54 3.72
N ASP A 236 -20.75 -0.46 3.10
CA ASP A 236 -22.02 -0.36 3.80
C ASP A 236 -22.30 -1.67 4.57
N TYR A 237 -22.01 -2.84 3.99
CA TYR A 237 -22.11 -4.14 4.68
C TYR A 237 -21.18 -4.23 5.91
N VAL A 238 -19.88 -4.00 5.74
CA VAL A 238 -18.93 -4.06 6.85
C VAL A 238 -19.25 -3.02 7.90
N THR A 239 -19.64 -1.80 7.50
CA THR A 239 -20.07 -0.74 8.43
C THR A 239 -21.29 -1.17 9.25
N SER A 240 -22.27 -1.86 8.63
CA SER A 240 -23.48 -2.37 9.33
C SER A 240 -23.18 -3.46 10.36
N LEU A 241 -22.13 -4.27 10.14
CA LEU A 241 -21.68 -5.31 11.06
C LEU A 241 -20.82 -4.78 12.22
N LEU A 242 -20.38 -3.54 12.10
CA LEU A 242 -19.59 -2.88 13.13
C LEU A 242 -20.55 -2.24 14.14
N PRO A 243 -20.42 -2.55 15.44
CA PRO A 243 -21.34 -2.05 16.44
C PRO A 243 -21.33 -0.51 16.44
N SER A 244 -22.45 0.10 16.06
CA SER A 244 -22.74 1.50 16.34
C SER A 244 -23.41 1.54 17.70
N ASN A 245 -22.68 1.94 18.74
CA ASN A 245 -23.38 2.58 19.84
C ASN A 245 -24.05 3.80 19.22
N SER A 246 -25.38 3.84 19.22
CA SER A 246 -26.18 4.94 18.71
C SER A 246 -25.80 6.21 19.47
N ILE A 247 -24.80 6.92 18.96
CA ILE A 247 -24.36 8.18 19.54
C ILE A 247 -24.92 9.26 18.64
N HIS A 248 -25.87 9.98 19.23
CA HIS A 248 -26.43 11.20 18.69
C HIS A 248 -25.31 12.09 18.16
N LEU A 249 -25.52 12.62 16.95
CA LEU A 249 -24.64 13.56 16.24
C LEU A 249 -24.36 14.89 16.99
N SER A 250 -24.67 15.02 18.29
CA SER A 250 -24.71 16.30 19.01
C SER A 250 -23.54 16.61 19.93
N THR A 251 -22.62 15.70 20.25
CA THR A 251 -21.49 16.01 21.15
C THR A 251 -20.18 16.25 20.38
N ARG A 252 -20.09 17.45 19.79
CA ARG A 252 -18.81 18.03 19.36
C ARG A 252 -18.04 18.47 20.60
N VAL A 253 -17.20 17.60 21.14
CA VAL A 253 -16.25 17.97 22.21
C VAL A 253 -15.14 18.80 21.56
N GLU A 254 -15.17 20.11 21.76
CA GLU A 254 -14.06 21.02 21.45
C GLU A 254 -12.80 20.55 22.19
N GLY A 255 -11.70 20.37 21.46
CA GLY A 255 -10.40 19.97 22.02
C GLY A 255 -9.92 18.56 21.69
N SER A 256 -10.71 17.73 21.00
CA SER A 256 -10.17 16.48 20.45
C SER A 256 -9.37 16.77 19.18
N HIS A 257 -8.09 16.35 19.14
CA HIS A 257 -7.32 16.24 17.90
C HIS A 257 -7.99 15.18 17.02
N VAL A 258 -9.00 15.59 16.26
CA VAL A 258 -9.71 14.73 15.32
C VAL A 258 -8.74 14.38 14.20
N MET A 259 -8.53 13.08 13.99
CA MET A 259 -7.76 12.52 12.88
C MET A 259 -8.33 13.07 11.58
N SER A 260 -7.62 14.00 10.92
CA SER A 260 -8.09 14.70 9.72
C SER A 260 -8.03 13.85 8.44
N SER A 261 -8.08 12.53 8.57
CA SER A 261 -8.28 11.64 7.43
C SER A 261 -9.76 11.45 7.16
N GLU A 262 -10.32 12.39 6.40
CA GLU A 262 -11.43 12.18 5.47
C GLU A 262 -12.75 11.69 6.12
N ARG A 263 -13.61 12.62 6.51
CA ARG A 263 -15.05 12.34 6.57
C ARG A 263 -15.53 12.04 5.15
N TYR A 264 -15.73 10.77 4.83
CA TYR A 264 -16.45 10.35 3.63
C TYR A 264 -17.95 10.62 3.87
N ASN A 265 -18.37 11.88 3.70
CA ASN A 265 -19.78 12.21 3.56
C ASN A 265 -20.20 11.86 2.13
N LYS A 266 -21.26 11.06 1.99
CA LYS A 266 -21.87 10.73 0.68
C LYS A 266 -22.39 11.97 -0.06
N GLU A 267 -22.51 13.12 0.63
CA GLU A 267 -22.93 14.41 0.08
C GLU A 267 -22.11 15.53 0.75
N ALA A 268 -21.21 16.17 -0.01
CA ALA A 268 -20.82 17.59 0.13
C ALA A 268 -19.50 17.83 -0.63
N THR A 269 -19.57 18.77 -1.57
CA THR A 269 -18.49 19.65 -2.01
C THR A 269 -17.45 19.85 -0.91
N VAL A 270 -16.19 19.54 -1.21
CA VAL A 270 -15.07 19.84 -0.32
C VAL A 270 -14.89 21.36 -0.32
N GLU A 271 -15.51 22.06 0.63
CA GLU A 271 -15.10 23.43 0.96
C GLU A 271 -13.71 23.36 1.60
N TYR A 272 -12.72 23.88 0.86
CA TYR A 272 -11.42 24.20 1.42
C TYR A 272 -11.59 25.44 2.30
N GLY A 273 -11.25 25.32 3.59
CA GLY A 273 -11.09 26.48 4.45
C GLY A 273 -9.90 27.30 3.96
N ASP A 274 -10.17 28.31 3.16
CA ASP A 274 -9.20 29.33 2.78
C ASP A 274 -8.79 30.12 4.03
N THR A 275 -7.46 30.20 4.23
CA THR A 275 -6.75 31.24 4.97
C THR A 275 -7.30 31.67 6.34
N ILE A 276 -6.56 31.28 7.39
CA ILE A 276 -6.48 32.05 8.64
C ILE A 276 -6.02 33.48 8.28
N LYS A 277 -6.96 34.41 8.21
CA LYS A 277 -6.68 35.84 8.35
C LYS A 277 -6.70 36.18 9.84
N PRO A 278 -5.65 36.76 10.42
CA PRO A 278 -5.74 37.33 11.75
C PRO A 278 -6.62 38.58 11.68
N ALA A 279 -7.77 38.56 12.35
CA ALA A 279 -8.54 39.79 12.57
C ALA A 279 -7.75 40.66 13.55
N ALA A 280 -7.17 41.73 13.00
CA ALA A 280 -6.47 42.77 13.71
C ALA A 280 -7.36 43.42 14.78
N ALA A 281 -6.70 43.86 15.85
CA ALA A 281 -7.26 44.75 16.84
C ALA A 281 -7.83 46.02 16.19
N SER A 282 -9.06 46.39 16.56
CA SER A 282 -9.52 47.76 16.50
C SER A 282 -10.20 48.12 17.82
N THR A 283 -9.43 48.81 18.66
CA THR A 283 -9.95 49.73 19.67
C THR A 283 -10.93 50.71 19.02
N ASN A 284 -12.11 50.90 19.62
CA ASN A 284 -12.63 52.24 19.88
C ASN A 284 -13.76 52.20 20.93
N SER A 285 -13.53 53.01 21.97
CA SER A 285 -14.40 53.38 23.06
C SER A 285 -15.62 54.19 22.59
N THR A 286 -16.80 53.97 23.20
CA THR A 286 -17.63 55.09 23.70
C THR A 286 -18.69 54.63 24.72
N TYR A 287 -18.63 55.27 25.90
CA TYR A 287 -19.64 55.58 26.91
C TYR A 287 -21.13 55.20 26.71
N GLY A 288 -21.78 54.78 27.80
CA GLY A 288 -23.24 54.88 28.00
C GLY A 288 -23.77 54.00 29.13
N SER A 289 -24.31 54.59 30.20
CA SER A 289 -24.73 53.91 31.44
C SER A 289 -26.22 53.52 31.50
N LYS A 290 -26.55 52.59 32.41
CA LYS A 290 -27.89 52.29 33.03
C LYS A 290 -28.91 51.64 32.07
N VAL A 291 -29.79 50.70 32.45
CA VAL A 291 -30.68 50.61 33.62
C VAL A 291 -31.09 49.14 33.92
N THR A 292 -31.27 48.88 35.22
CA THR A 292 -32.02 47.86 35.97
C THR A 292 -33.20 47.14 35.27
N ILE A 293 -33.38 45.84 35.56
CA ILE A 293 -34.69 45.16 35.47
C ILE A 293 -35.06 44.69 36.88
N MET A 294 -36.16 45.22 37.42
CA MET A 294 -36.99 44.57 38.43
C MET A 294 -38.44 44.77 38.01
N THR A 295 -39.13 43.66 37.81
CA THR A 295 -40.57 43.48 37.99
C THR A 295 -40.75 42.20 38.78
#